data_AF-A0A363CZL7-F1
#
_entry.id   AF-A0A363CZL7-F1
#
_cell.length_a   1.000
_cell.length_b   1.000
_cell.length_c   1.000
_cell.angle_alpha   90.00
_cell.angle_beta   90.00
_cell.angle_gamma   90.00
#
_symmetry.space_group_name_H-M   'P 1'
#
loop_
_entity.id
_entity.type
_entity.pdbx_description
1 polymer ?
#
loop_
_entity_poly.entity_id
_entity_poly.type
_entity_poly.pdbx_seq_one_letter_code
_entity_poly.pdbx_strand_id
1 'polypeptide(L)' 'MYKTVKPTTFTLSLELLDDLDIMSKELGKKKTAIISEALEMYMDYQDIQLAKKRLSQSTGTIKADDFFKELGV' A
#
# COMPACT_ATOMS: atom_id res chain seq x y z
N MET A 1 -20.67 18.60 -1.42
CA MET A 1 -19.78 17.55 -1.96
C MET A 1 -18.45 17.69 -1.23
N TYR A 2 -18.19 16.86 -0.23
CA TYR A 2 -16.90 16.89 0.47
C TYR A 2 -15.81 16.51 -0.54
N LYS A 3 -14.78 17.36 -0.69
CA LYS A 3 -13.60 16.99 -1.48
C LYS A 3 -12.88 15.89 -0.72
N THR A 4 -13.07 14.63 -1.11
CA THR A 4 -12.44 13.43 -0.54
C THR A 4 -10.94 13.31 -0.86
N VAL A 5 -10.33 14.36 -1.40
CA VAL A 5 -8.93 14.37 -1.84
C VAL A 5 -8.23 15.63 -1.35
N LYS A 6 -7.07 15.43 -0.73
CA LYS A 6 -6.17 16.51 -0.30
C LYS A 6 -5.01 16.62 -1.29
N PRO A 7 -4.65 17.82 -1.77
CA PRO A 7 -3.46 18.00 -2.60
C PRO A 7 -2.20 17.60 -1.83
N THR A 8 -1.33 16.82 -2.46
CA THR A 8 -0.05 16.38 -1.91
C THR A 8 1.04 16.70 -2.92
N THR A 9 2.14 17.28 -2.44
CA THR A 9 3.32 17.62 -3.26
C THR A 9 4.50 16.79 -2.78
N PHE A 10 5.23 16.19 -3.71
CA PHE A 10 6.47 15.46 -3.46
C PHE A 10 7.39 15.62 -4.66
N THR A 11 8.67 15.36 -4.45
CA THR A 11 9.70 15.49 -5.50
C THR A 11 9.93 14.13 -6.15
N LEU A 12 10.00 14.12 -7.49
CA LEU A 12 10.40 12.97 -8.29
C LEU A 12 11.62 13.35 -9.15
N SER A 13 12.38 12.36 -9.60
CA SER A 13 13.43 12.60 -10.61
C SER A 13 12.81 13.05 -11.94
N LEU A 14 13.56 13.84 -12.70
CA LEU A 14 13.11 14.33 -14.00
C LEU A 14 12.82 13.17 -14.97
N GLU A 15 13.70 12.16 -14.99
CA GLU A 15 13.53 10.95 -15.80
C GLU A 15 12.19 10.25 -15.52
N LEU A 16 11.84 10.09 -14.24
CA LEU A 16 10.58 9.44 -13.86
C LEU A 16 9.36 10.30 -14.22
N LEU A 17 9.49 11.62 -14.20
CA LEU A 17 8.42 12.53 -14.62
C LEU A 17 8.18 12.45 -16.13
N ASP A 18 9.24 12.28 -16.93
CA ASP A 18 9.16 12.10 -18.36
C ASP A 18 8.51 10.75 -18.71
N ASP A 19 8.93 9.66 -18.06
CA ASP A 19 8.33 8.34 -18.22
C ASP A 19 6.84 8.33 -17.84
N LEU A 20 6.48 9.01 -16.74
CA LEU A 20 5.10 9.17 -16.32
C LEU A 20 4.27 9.98 -17.33
N ASP A 21 4.87 10.96 -18.01
CA ASP A 21 4.21 11.72 -19.07
C ASP A 21 3.94 10.86 -20.31
N ILE A 22 4.91 10.06 -20.72
CA ILE A 22 4.79 9.10 -21.82
C ILE A 22 3.68 8.08 -21.50
N MET A 23 3.75 7.43 -20.33
CA MET A 23 2.73 6.46 -19.90
C MET A 23 1.33 7.09 -19.80
N SER A 24 1.23 8.32 -19.30
CA SER A 24 -0.04 9.04 -19.20
C SER A 24 -0.68 9.24 -20.58
N LYS A 25 0.12 9.58 -21.58
CA LYS A 25 -0.32 9.76 -22.97
C LYS A 25 -0.71 8.43 -23.62
N GLU A 26 0.12 7.40 -23.47
CA GLU A 26 -0.11 6.08 -24.09
C GLU A 26 -1.35 5.38 -23.52
N LEU A 27 -1.55 5.45 -22.21
CA LEU A 27 -2.69 4.82 -21.54
C LEU A 27 -3.97 5.66 -21.56
N GLY A 28 -3.89 6.93 -21.99
CA GLY A 28 -4.99 7.88 -21.88
C GLY A 28 -5.44 8.14 -20.44
N LYS A 29 -4.59 7.87 -19.44
CA LYS A 29 -4.87 8.02 -18.01
C LYS A 29 -4.22 9.28 -17.47
N LYS A 30 -4.84 9.92 -16.47
CA LYS A 30 -4.22 11.04 -15.76
C LYS A 30 -3.02 10.55 -14.94
N LYS A 31 -1.93 11.34 -14.92
CA LYS A 31 -0.74 11.08 -14.06
C LYS A 31 -1.11 10.77 -12.60
N THR A 32 -2.07 11.50 -12.04
CA THR A 32 -2.56 11.29 -10.67
C THR A 32 -3.17 9.90 -10.48
N ALA A 33 -3.90 9.38 -11.46
CA ALA A 33 -4.49 8.05 -11.37
C ALA A 33 -3.40 6.97 -11.42
N ILE A 34 -2.41 7.12 -12.31
CA ILE A 34 -1.27 6.21 -12.40
C ILE A 34 -0.48 6.18 -11.09
N ILE A 35 -0.19 7.37 -10.52
CA ILE A 35 0.50 7.48 -9.24
C ILE A 35 -0.31 6.84 -8.11
N SER A 36 -1.62 7.08 -8.05
CA SER A 36 -2.50 6.47 -7.03
C SER A 36 -2.48 4.95 -7.13
N GLU A 37 -2.69 4.39 -8.32
CA GLU A 37 -2.66 2.94 -8.57
C GLU A 37 -1.30 2.35 -8.15
N ALA A 38 -0.19 2.99 -8.54
CA ALA A 38 1.16 2.53 -8.19
C ALA A 38 1.42 2.57 -6.67
N LEU A 39 0.98 3.62 -5.98
CA LEU A 39 1.13 3.75 -4.53
C LEU A 39 0.29 2.71 -3.79
N GLU A 40 -0.94 2.46 -4.22
CA GLU A 40 -1.81 1.41 -3.65
C GLU A 40 -1.15 0.04 -3.79
N MET A 41 -0.70 -0.32 -4.99
CA MET A 41 0.01 -1.58 -5.24
C MET A 41 1.27 -1.73 -4.38
N TYR A 42 2.04 -0.65 -4.21
CA TYR A 42 3.24 -0.66 -3.38
C TYR A 42 2.89 -0.85 -1.90
N MET A 43 1.86 -0.17 -1.39
CA MET A 43 1.41 -0.30 -0.01
C MET A 43 0.90 -1.72 0.28
N ASP A 44 0.09 -2.30 -0.61
CA ASP A 44 -0.39 -3.68 -0.48
C ASP A 44 0.76 -4.69 -0.43
N TYR A 45 1.76 -4.48 -1.30
CA TYR A 45 2.96 -5.30 -1.29
C TYR A 45 3.71 -5.19 0.04
N GLN A 46 3.91 -3.97 0.56
CA GLN A 46 4.60 -3.76 1.83
C GLN A 46 3.84 -4.38 3.01
N ASP A 47 2.51 -4.31 3.02
CA ASP A 47 1.67 -4.94 4.03
C ASP A 47 1.87 -6.46 4.06
N ILE A 48 1.93 -7.09 2.88
CA ILE A 48 2.23 -8.53 2.77
C ILE A 48 3.64 -8.84 3.31
N GLN A 49 4.65 -8.05 2.97
CA GLN A 49 6.01 -8.27 3.47
C GLN A 49 6.08 -8.13 4.99
N LEU A 50 5.36 -7.16 5.54
CA LEU A 50 5.31 -6.94 6.98
C LEU A 50 4.56 -8.07 7.69
N ALA A 51 3.46 -8.56 7.12
CA ALA A 51 2.74 -9.72 7.62
C ALA A 51 3.62 -10.98 7.63
N LYS A 52 4.37 -11.23 6.55
CA LYS A 52 5.35 -12.33 6.47
C LYS A 52 6.42 -12.22 7.54
N LYS A 53 6.98 -11.03 7.78
CA LYS A 53 7.96 -10.78 8.83
C LYS A 53 7.38 -11.05 10.23
N ARG A 54 6.16 -10.58 10.50
CA ARG A 54 5.45 -10.85 11.76
C ARG A 54 5.24 -12.35 11.96
N LEU A 55 4.84 -13.05 10.90
CA LEU A 55 4.64 -14.50 10.93
C LEU A 55 5.95 -15.26 11.19
N SER A 56 7.05 -14.88 10.54
CA SER A 56 8.36 -15.52 10.74
C SER A 56 8.94 -15.28 12.13
N GLN A 57 8.56 -14.19 12.78
CA GLN A 57 8.94 -13.85 14.15
C GLN A 57 7.95 -14.39 15.20
N SER A 58 6.88 -15.07 14.77
CA SER A 58 5.91 -15.64 15.70
C SER A 58 6.52 -16.82 16.47
N THR A 59 6.19 -16.92 17.75
CA THR A 59 6.69 -17.97 18.66
C THR A 59 5.89 -19.28 18.56
N GLY A 60 4.98 -19.39 17.58
CA GLY A 60 4.14 -20.56 17.37
C GLY A 60 2.67 -20.19 17.19
N THR A 61 1.81 -21.21 17.31
CA THR A 61 0.35 -21.05 17.32
C THR A 61 -0.18 -21.49 18.68
N ILE A 62 -1.28 -20.87 19.12
CA ILE A 62 -2.00 -21.25 20.35
C ILE A 62 -3.35 -21.83 19.95
N LYS A 63 -3.90 -22.72 20.77
CA LYS A 63 -5.25 -23.25 20.55
C LYS A 63 -6.28 -22.14 20.82
N ALA A 64 -7.37 -22.16 20.07
CA ALA A 64 -8.44 -21.17 20.22
C ALA A 64 -9.00 -21.15 21.66
N ASP A 65 -9.22 -22.33 22.27
CA ASP A 65 -9.73 -22.45 23.63
C ASP A 65 -8.80 -21.77 24.67
N ASP A 66 -7.49 -21.91 24.49
CA ASP A 66 -6.48 -21.30 25.37
C ASP A 66 -6.43 -19.78 25.17
N PHE A 67 -6.57 -19.31 23.93
CA PHE A 67 -6.64 -17.88 23.58
C PHE A 67 -7.85 -17.18 24.21
N PHE A 68 -9.05 -17.77 24.09
CA PHE A 68 -10.27 -17.18 24.65
C PHE A 68 -10.23 -17.18 26.18
N LYS A 69 -9.71 -18.25 26.78
CA LYS A 69 -9.49 -18.34 28.23
C LYS A 69 -8.51 -17.27 28.75
N GLU A 70 -7.44 -16.97 28.02
CA GLU A 70 -6.50 -15.88 28.36
C GLU A 70 -7.12 -14.49 28.20
N LEU A 71 -7.96 -14.29 27.19
CA LEU A 71 -8.66 -13.03 26.95
C LEU A 71 -9.86 -12.78 27.87
N GLY A 72 -10.31 -13.80 28.60
CA GLY A 72 -11.45 -13.70 29.52
C GLY A 72 -12.80 -13.54 28.81
N VAL A 73 -12.92 -14.08 27.60
CA VAL A 73 -14.14 -14.07 26.77
C VAL A 73 -14.62 -15.48 26.44
#